data_AF-A0A1R1D5A8-F1
#
_entry.id   AF-A0A1R1D5A8-F1
#
_cell.length_a   1.000
_cell.length_b   1.000
_cell.length_c   1.000
_cell.angle_alpha   90.00
_cell.angle_beta   90.00
_cell.angle_gamma   90.00
#
_symmetry.space_group_name_H-M   'P 1'
#
loop_
_entity.id
_entity.type
_entity.pdbx_description
1 polymer ?
#
loop_
_entity_poly.entity_id
_entity_poly.type
_entity_poly.pdbx_seq_one_letter_code
_entity_poly.pdbx_strand_id
1 'polypeptide(L)'
;MVNVPNYGTGRRGPQGPRGPQGPAGALGPVGPTGPGVGATGATGAVGPAGATGATGATGATGAGAIIPFASGLPVVLTTIAGGLIGTSSMVGFGSSATGVSILGGVIDLTGAAGTLFNLAFSVPRDGTITSIAGYFSTTAGLSLVGSTLTISAQLFSSTTPDNSFTEVPGATVTLAPGLTGIISIGDISSGITSGLSIPVTTGTRLLLVFSATASGASLINTIAGYASAGLSIS
;
A
#
# COMPACT_ATOMS: atom_id res chain seq x y z
N MET A 1 -15.66 0.20 29.23
CA MET A 1 -14.39 0.75 28.70
C MET A 1 -13.93 -0.17 27.58
N VAL A 2 -14.00 0.29 26.33
CA VAL A 2 -13.62 -0.51 25.17
C VAL A 2 -12.10 -0.52 25.07
N ASN A 3 -11.52 -1.72 25.00
CA ASN A 3 -10.10 -1.96 24.83
C ASN A 3 -9.67 -1.51 23.43
N VAL A 4 -8.85 -0.46 23.32
CA VAL A 4 -8.30 0.01 22.04
C VAL A 4 -7.04 -0.81 21.74
N PRO A 5 -6.97 -1.58 20.65
CA PRO A 5 -5.73 -2.25 20.27
C PRO A 5 -4.71 -1.20 19.83
N ASN A 6 -3.55 -1.20 20.48
CA ASN A 6 -2.42 -0.37 20.15
C ASN A 6 -1.83 -0.85 18.80
N TYR A 7 -2.11 -0.14 17.70
CA TYR A 7 -1.55 -0.46 16.39
C TYR A 7 -0.07 -0.07 16.37
N GLY A 8 0.76 -1.03 16.72
CA GLY A 8 2.21 -0.87 16.81
C GLY A 8 2.80 -0.38 15.50
N THR A 9 3.68 0.63 15.62
CA THR A 9 4.74 0.93 14.67
C THR A 9 5.32 -0.36 14.11
N GLY A 10 5.55 -0.43 12.79
CA GLY A 10 6.10 -1.60 12.11
C GLY A 10 7.28 -2.14 12.90
N ARG A 11 7.04 -3.21 13.67
CA ARG A 11 7.97 -3.62 14.71
C ARG A 11 9.25 -4.04 14.01
N ARG A 12 10.36 -3.42 14.42
CA ARG A 12 11.72 -3.93 14.18
C ARG A 12 11.65 -5.46 14.32
N GLY A 13 12.10 -6.19 13.29
CA GLY A 13 12.10 -7.65 13.32
C GLY A 13 12.71 -8.17 14.63
N PRO A 14 12.26 -9.34 15.13
CA PRO A 14 12.73 -9.84 16.42
C PRO A 14 14.25 -9.89 16.45
N GLN A 15 14.83 -9.49 17.58
CA GLN A 15 16.26 -9.65 17.81
C GLN A 15 16.62 -11.12 17.59
N GLY A 16 17.68 -11.38 16.83
CA GLY A 16 18.17 -12.75 16.62
C GLY A 16 18.49 -13.45 17.95
N PRO A 17 18.45 -14.80 18.00
CA PRO A 17 18.70 -15.53 19.23
C PRO A 17 20.08 -15.19 19.82
N ARG A 18 20.19 -15.22 21.16
CA ARG A 18 21.48 -15.13 21.85
C ARG A 18 22.37 -16.29 21.37
N GLY A 19 23.64 -16.01 21.07
CA GLY A 19 24.61 -17.07 20.73
C GLY A 19 24.77 -18.09 21.86
N PRO A 20 25.29 -19.31 21.56
CA PRO A 20 25.46 -20.36 22.56
C PRO A 20 26.38 -19.93 23.71
N GLN A 21 26.19 -20.53 24.89
CA GLN A 21 27.13 -20.39 26.00
C GLN A 21 28.50 -20.97 25.58
N GLY A 22 29.59 -20.27 25.92
CA GLY A 22 30.94 -20.80 25.70
C GLY A 22 31.21 -22.10 26.48
N PRO A 23 32.20 -22.91 26.06
CA PRO A 23 32.51 -24.18 26.72
C PRO A 23 32.90 -23.96 28.19
N ALA A 24 32.64 -24.99 29.03
CA ALA A 24 33.14 -25.00 30.41
C ALA A 24 34.67 -24.97 30.44
N GLY A 25 35.25 -24.27 31.42
CA GLY A 25 36.70 -24.24 31.59
C GLY A 25 37.29 -25.62 31.89
N ALA A 26 38.58 -25.82 31.56
CA ALA A 26 39.28 -27.07 31.80
C ALA A 26 39.32 -27.45 33.30
N LEU A 27 39.31 -28.75 33.59
CA LEU A 27 39.52 -29.25 34.95
C LEU A 27 40.94 -28.87 35.42
N GLY A 28 41.05 -28.42 36.68
CA GLY A 28 42.35 -28.11 37.29
C GLY A 28 43.26 -29.35 37.40
N PRO A 29 44.59 -29.16 37.52
CA PRO A 29 45.54 -30.27 37.60
C PRO A 29 45.29 -31.14 38.85
N VAL A 30 45.55 -32.44 38.72
CA VAL A 30 45.56 -33.37 39.87
C VAL A 30 46.68 -32.97 40.82
N GLY A 31 46.39 -32.91 42.13
CA GLY A 31 47.39 -32.59 43.15
C GLY A 31 48.54 -33.61 43.20
N PRO A 32 49.71 -33.23 43.74
CA PRO A 32 50.87 -34.14 43.82
C PRO A 32 50.58 -35.36 44.70
N THR A 33 51.06 -36.54 44.29
CA THR A 33 51.02 -37.77 45.09
C THR A 33 51.94 -37.61 46.30
N GLY A 34 51.38 -37.69 47.53
CA GLY A 34 52.17 -37.66 48.75
C GLY A 34 53.00 -38.94 48.97
N PRO A 35 54.11 -38.90 49.74
CA PRO A 35 54.84 -40.09 50.11
C PRO A 35 54.06 -40.88 51.19
N GLY A 36 53.61 -42.07 50.83
CA GLY A 36 52.71 -42.92 51.64
C GLY A 36 51.28 -42.91 51.09
N VAL A 37 50.50 -43.97 51.37
CA VAL A 37 49.11 -44.13 50.91
C VAL A 37 48.25 -43.01 51.53
N GLY A 38 48.28 -41.82 50.92
CA GLY A 38 47.67 -40.59 51.40
C GLY A 38 46.54 -40.15 50.49
N ALA A 39 45.50 -39.57 51.10
CA ALA A 39 44.23 -39.19 50.48
C ALA A 39 44.40 -38.48 49.11
N THR A 40 43.55 -38.84 48.15
CA THR A 40 43.44 -38.18 46.83
C THR A 40 43.36 -36.66 47.00
N GLY A 41 44.23 -35.93 46.30
CA GLY A 41 44.25 -34.46 46.34
C GLY A 41 42.93 -33.84 45.92
N ALA A 42 42.59 -32.68 46.49
CA ALA A 42 41.33 -31.98 46.23
C ALA A 42 41.18 -31.64 44.73
N THR A 43 39.96 -31.82 44.19
CA THR A 43 39.61 -31.44 42.82
C THR A 43 39.85 -29.94 42.61
N GLY A 44 40.55 -29.57 41.54
CA GLY A 44 40.82 -28.17 41.20
C GLY A 44 39.54 -27.35 40.94
N ALA A 45 39.63 -26.04 41.12
CA ALA A 45 38.50 -25.12 40.93
C ALA A 45 37.95 -25.17 39.49
N VAL A 46 36.64 -25.04 39.35
CA VAL A 46 35.97 -24.91 38.05
C VAL A 46 36.40 -23.61 37.38
N GLY A 47 36.82 -23.69 36.11
CA GLY A 47 37.23 -22.50 35.35
C GLY A 47 36.09 -21.48 35.15
N PRO A 48 36.40 -20.23 34.78
CA PRO A 48 35.40 -19.18 34.61
C PRO A 48 34.41 -19.54 33.50
N ALA A 49 33.17 -19.06 33.63
CA ALA A 49 32.16 -19.19 32.58
C ALA A 49 32.64 -18.49 31.29
N GLY A 50 32.41 -19.14 30.15
CA GLY A 50 32.75 -18.57 28.83
C GLY A 50 32.01 -17.25 28.56
N ALA A 51 32.60 -16.41 27.71
CA ALA A 51 32.00 -15.15 27.31
C ALA A 51 30.60 -15.36 26.68
N THR A 52 29.72 -14.39 26.88
CA THR A 52 28.41 -14.38 26.21
C THR A 52 28.61 -14.19 24.71
N GLY A 53 27.98 -15.04 23.89
CA GLY A 53 28.02 -14.91 22.44
C GLY A 53 27.49 -13.56 21.94
N ALA A 54 27.99 -13.12 20.78
CA ALA A 54 27.57 -11.86 20.17
C ALA A 54 26.06 -11.82 19.88
N THR A 55 25.48 -10.64 20.02
CA THR A 55 24.09 -10.37 19.59
C THR A 55 23.96 -10.61 18.08
N GLY A 56 22.92 -11.33 17.65
CA GLY A 56 22.64 -11.55 16.23
C GLY A 56 22.36 -10.25 15.47
N ALA A 57 22.56 -10.26 14.14
CA ALA A 57 22.30 -9.11 13.29
C ALA A 57 20.83 -8.67 13.37
N THR A 58 20.59 -7.35 13.25
CA THR A 58 19.22 -6.83 13.12
C THR A 58 18.64 -7.29 11.79
N GLY A 59 17.37 -7.75 11.78
CA GLY A 59 16.68 -8.15 10.55
C GLY A 59 16.54 -7.00 9.55
N ALA A 60 16.41 -7.33 8.26
CA ALA A 60 16.23 -6.32 7.21
C ALA A 60 14.96 -5.48 7.46
N THR A 61 15.03 -4.18 7.20
CA THR A 61 13.86 -3.31 7.15
C THR A 61 12.89 -3.86 6.09
N GLY A 62 11.60 -3.99 6.42
CA GLY A 62 10.59 -4.46 5.47
C GLY A 62 10.56 -3.57 4.23
N ALA A 63 10.47 -4.18 3.04
CA ALA A 63 10.08 -3.47 1.84
C ALA A 63 8.69 -2.85 2.06
N GLY A 64 8.42 -1.67 1.49
CA GLY A 64 7.16 -0.94 1.70
C GLY A 64 5.88 -1.78 1.49
N ALA A 65 4.76 -1.29 1.97
CA ALA A 65 3.44 -1.90 1.76
C ALA A 65 2.85 -1.51 0.39
N ILE A 66 2.02 -2.38 -0.17
CA ILE A 66 1.20 -2.11 -1.35
C ILE A 66 -0.28 -2.15 -0.94
N ILE A 67 -1.05 -1.16 -1.35
CA ILE A 67 -2.51 -1.14 -1.22
C ILE A 67 -3.12 -1.46 -2.59
N PRO A 68 -3.82 -2.59 -2.75
CA PRO A 68 -4.48 -2.95 -4.00
C PRO A 68 -5.87 -2.32 -4.10
N PHE A 69 -6.17 -1.79 -5.28
CA PHE A 69 -7.48 -1.30 -5.64
C PHE A 69 -7.98 -2.09 -6.85
N ALA A 70 -9.20 -2.62 -6.79
CA ALA A 70 -9.84 -3.32 -7.88
C ALA A 70 -11.33 -3.01 -7.86
N SER A 71 -11.92 -2.81 -9.03
CA SER A 71 -13.31 -2.38 -9.19
C SER A 71 -14.32 -3.49 -8.95
N GLY A 72 -13.97 -4.75 -9.23
CA GLY A 72 -14.87 -5.91 -9.12
C GLY A 72 -15.96 -5.94 -10.19
N LEU A 73 -16.66 -4.83 -10.40
CA LEU A 73 -17.62 -4.60 -11.48
C LEU A 73 -17.08 -3.54 -12.46
N PRO A 74 -17.62 -3.47 -13.69
CA PRO A 74 -17.27 -2.39 -14.60
C PRO A 74 -17.57 -1.01 -14.01
N VAL A 75 -16.59 -0.12 -14.06
CA VAL A 75 -16.77 1.29 -13.78
C VAL A 75 -17.26 2.01 -15.03
N VAL A 76 -17.96 3.13 -14.85
CA VAL A 76 -18.39 4.02 -15.94
C VAL A 76 -17.80 5.40 -15.72
N LEU A 77 -17.14 5.92 -16.76
CA LEU A 77 -16.55 7.25 -16.80
C LEU A 77 -17.23 8.03 -17.93
N THR A 78 -17.59 9.28 -17.68
CA THR A 78 -18.16 10.15 -18.71
C THR A 78 -17.37 11.43 -18.87
N THR A 79 -17.45 12.01 -20.07
CA THR A 79 -16.94 13.34 -20.37
C THR A 79 -18.09 14.26 -20.75
N ILE A 80 -17.94 15.56 -20.47
CA ILE A 80 -18.94 16.59 -20.77
C ILE A 80 -18.45 17.53 -21.90
N ALA A 81 -19.29 18.49 -22.27
CA ALA A 81 -18.95 19.50 -23.27
C ALA A 81 -17.60 20.17 -22.94
N GLY A 82 -16.76 20.34 -23.96
CA GLY A 82 -15.38 20.81 -23.79
C GLY A 82 -14.38 19.72 -23.41
N GLY A 83 -14.80 18.45 -23.29
CA GLY A 83 -13.91 17.32 -23.05
C GLY A 83 -13.45 17.18 -21.60
N LEU A 84 -14.11 17.90 -20.70
CA LEU A 84 -13.85 17.87 -19.27
C LEU A 84 -14.43 16.60 -18.65
N ILE A 85 -14.00 16.33 -17.42
CA ILE A 85 -14.52 15.22 -16.61
C ILE A 85 -16.02 15.45 -16.38
N GLY A 86 -16.82 14.46 -16.72
CA GLY A 86 -18.22 14.36 -16.33
C GLY A 86 -18.34 13.63 -15.00
N THR A 87 -18.78 12.38 -15.06
CA THR A 87 -18.83 11.46 -13.92
C THR A 87 -17.59 10.58 -13.85
N SER A 88 -17.16 10.33 -12.63
CA SER A 88 -16.02 9.50 -12.26
C SER A 88 -16.48 8.24 -11.53
N SER A 89 -15.54 7.36 -11.22
CA SER A 89 -15.81 6.16 -10.43
C SER A 89 -14.77 5.96 -9.33
N MET A 90 -15.25 5.69 -8.11
CA MET A 90 -14.43 5.28 -6.98
C MET A 90 -14.16 3.78 -7.05
N VAL A 91 -12.95 3.37 -6.67
CA VAL A 91 -12.51 1.97 -6.71
C VAL A 91 -11.85 1.59 -5.40
N GLY A 92 -12.19 0.43 -4.84
CA GLY A 92 -11.56 -0.10 -3.63
C GLY A 92 -11.92 -1.55 -3.32
N PHE A 93 -10.92 -2.36 -2.98
CA PHE A 93 -11.06 -3.71 -2.40
C PHE A 93 -12.04 -4.67 -3.11
N GLY A 94 -12.07 -4.66 -4.45
CA GLY A 94 -12.96 -5.51 -5.23
C GLY A 94 -14.38 -4.95 -5.40
N SER A 95 -14.57 -3.66 -5.12
CA SER A 95 -15.83 -2.95 -5.28
C SER A 95 -15.60 -1.59 -5.94
N SER A 96 -16.65 -1.06 -6.57
CA SER A 96 -16.63 0.25 -7.18
C SER A 96 -17.97 0.97 -7.03
N ALA A 97 -17.92 2.30 -6.98
CA ALA A 97 -19.09 3.16 -7.06
C ALA A 97 -18.91 4.11 -8.24
N THR A 98 -19.87 4.09 -9.17
CA THR A 98 -19.85 4.88 -10.40
C THR A 98 -20.84 6.05 -10.34
N GLY A 99 -20.71 7.02 -11.24
CA GLY A 99 -21.58 8.19 -11.28
C GLY A 99 -21.18 9.29 -10.29
N VAL A 100 -19.93 9.26 -9.79
CA VAL A 100 -19.44 10.21 -8.78
C VAL A 100 -19.09 11.53 -9.46
N SER A 101 -19.71 12.61 -9.01
CA SER A 101 -19.30 13.97 -9.40
C SER A 101 -18.17 14.42 -8.49
N ILE A 102 -17.06 14.85 -9.09
CA ILE A 102 -15.95 15.51 -8.37
C ILE A 102 -16.00 17.04 -8.54
N LEU A 103 -17.12 17.57 -9.06
CA LEU A 103 -17.34 18.99 -9.23
C LEU A 103 -17.39 19.67 -7.85
N GLY A 104 -16.39 20.52 -7.56
CA GLY A 104 -16.18 21.12 -6.25
C GLY A 104 -14.99 20.57 -5.47
N GLY A 105 -14.29 19.55 -5.99
CA GLY A 105 -13.01 19.07 -5.46
C GLY A 105 -13.06 18.27 -4.16
N VAL A 106 -14.25 18.10 -3.59
CA VAL A 106 -14.48 17.33 -2.35
C VAL A 106 -15.44 16.18 -2.63
N ILE A 107 -15.04 14.97 -2.22
CA ILE A 107 -15.90 13.79 -2.22
C ILE A 107 -16.28 13.49 -0.77
N ASP A 108 -17.57 13.58 -0.46
CA ASP A 108 -18.09 13.28 0.88
C ASP A 108 -18.70 11.87 0.92
N LEU A 109 -18.18 11.01 1.79
CA LEU A 109 -18.65 9.63 1.98
C LEU A 109 -19.54 9.47 3.23
N THR A 110 -19.99 10.56 3.88
CA THR A 110 -20.86 10.53 5.09
C THR A 110 -22.30 10.01 4.84
N GLY A 111 -22.62 9.55 3.62
CA GLY A 111 -23.97 9.24 3.14
C GLY A 111 -24.82 8.27 3.99
N ALA A 112 -26.13 8.26 3.67
CA ALA A 112 -27.17 7.50 4.35
C ALA A 112 -26.99 5.96 4.27
N ALA A 113 -27.44 5.25 5.31
CA ALA A 113 -27.33 3.79 5.42
C ALA A 113 -27.84 3.05 4.16
N GLY A 114 -27.10 2.03 3.71
CA GLY A 114 -27.50 1.16 2.58
C GLY A 114 -26.88 1.49 1.23
N THR A 115 -25.96 2.44 1.17
CA THR A 115 -25.23 2.82 -0.05
C THR A 115 -23.74 2.47 0.09
N LEU A 116 -23.14 1.92 -0.97
CA LEU A 116 -21.72 1.51 -1.01
C LEU A 116 -20.82 2.76 -1.07
N PHE A 117 -20.54 3.35 0.09
CA PHE A 117 -19.70 4.57 0.18
C PHE A 117 -18.38 4.40 0.92
N ASN A 118 -18.11 3.29 1.60
CA ASN A 118 -16.83 3.13 2.30
C ASN A 118 -15.82 2.29 1.49
N LEU A 119 -15.25 2.91 0.45
CA LEU A 119 -14.21 2.31 -0.39
C LEU A 119 -12.78 2.74 0.00
N ALA A 120 -12.66 3.60 1.01
CA ALA A 120 -11.38 4.20 1.40
C ALA A 120 -10.57 3.28 2.33
N PHE A 121 -9.27 3.19 2.06
CA PHE A 121 -8.29 2.53 2.92
C PHE A 121 -7.94 3.41 4.12
N SER A 122 -7.76 2.84 5.31
CA SER A 122 -7.26 3.58 6.48
C SER A 122 -5.79 3.24 6.72
N VAL A 123 -4.93 4.26 6.67
CA VAL A 123 -3.48 4.13 6.83
C VAL A 123 -3.15 3.73 8.28
N PRO A 124 -2.53 2.55 8.52
CA PRO A 124 -2.33 2.03 9.87
C PRO A 124 -1.07 2.57 10.56
N ARG A 125 -0.18 3.24 9.82
CA ARG A 125 1.07 3.81 10.31
C ARG A 125 1.50 4.97 9.43
N ASP A 126 2.34 5.85 9.97
CA ASP A 126 3.00 6.86 9.16
C ASP A 126 3.86 6.21 8.06
N GLY A 127 3.92 6.88 6.90
CA GLY A 127 4.70 6.42 5.76
C GLY A 127 4.72 7.44 4.62
N THR A 128 5.40 7.08 3.54
CA THR A 128 5.49 7.91 2.34
C THR A 128 4.96 7.13 1.14
N ILE A 129 3.98 7.71 0.44
CA ILE A 129 3.55 7.20 -0.86
C ILE A 129 4.66 7.44 -1.88
N THR A 130 5.09 6.37 -2.54
CA THR A 130 6.24 6.38 -3.47
C THR A 130 5.85 6.13 -4.93
N SER A 131 4.73 5.45 -5.17
CA SER A 131 4.21 5.24 -6.51
C SER A 131 2.72 4.90 -6.53
N ILE A 132 2.09 5.20 -7.67
CA ILE A 132 0.73 4.78 -8.01
C ILE A 132 0.79 4.14 -9.38
N ALA A 133 0.20 2.97 -9.54
CA ALA A 133 -0.03 2.34 -10.84
C ALA A 133 -1.53 2.22 -11.10
N GLY A 134 -1.94 2.31 -12.36
CA GLY A 134 -3.32 2.17 -12.79
C GLY A 134 -3.44 1.34 -14.06
N TYR A 135 -4.57 0.65 -14.21
CA TYR A 135 -4.91 -0.17 -15.36
C TYR A 135 -6.41 -0.09 -15.62
N PHE A 136 -6.78 -0.02 -16.90
CA PHE A 136 -8.14 -0.01 -17.37
C PHE A 136 -8.30 -0.94 -18.57
N SER A 137 -9.39 -1.70 -18.61
CA SER A 137 -9.77 -2.52 -19.78
C SER A 137 -11.23 -2.30 -20.12
N THR A 138 -11.54 -2.07 -21.39
CA THR A 138 -12.89 -1.73 -21.84
C THR A 138 -13.82 -2.94 -21.83
N THR A 139 -15.09 -2.73 -21.50
CA THR A 139 -16.13 -3.78 -21.51
C THR A 139 -17.22 -3.54 -22.54
N ALA A 140 -17.17 -2.41 -23.26
CA ALA A 140 -18.10 -2.06 -24.31
C ALA A 140 -17.34 -1.40 -25.46
N GLY A 141 -17.79 -1.65 -26.70
CA GLY A 141 -17.28 -0.95 -27.87
C GLY A 141 -17.79 0.49 -27.95
N LEU A 142 -16.98 1.39 -28.50
CA LEU A 142 -17.29 2.81 -28.64
C LEU A 142 -16.57 3.39 -29.87
N SER A 143 -17.26 4.22 -30.65
CA SER A 143 -16.63 4.97 -31.73
C SER A 143 -16.14 6.33 -31.23
N LEU A 144 -14.83 6.51 -31.20
CA LEU A 144 -14.09 7.73 -30.89
C LEU A 144 -13.34 8.23 -32.14
N VAL A 145 -13.92 8.05 -33.34
CA VAL A 145 -13.26 8.49 -34.58
C VAL A 145 -13.00 10.00 -34.52
N GLY A 146 -11.73 10.39 -34.61
CA GLY A 146 -11.30 11.79 -34.47
C GLY A 146 -11.28 12.31 -33.04
N SER A 147 -11.41 11.44 -32.04
CA SER A 147 -11.32 11.74 -30.61
C SER A 147 -10.34 10.84 -29.89
N THR A 148 -9.81 11.33 -28.77
CA THR A 148 -9.02 10.54 -27.84
C THR A 148 -9.56 10.75 -26.43
N LEU A 149 -9.91 9.65 -25.77
CA LEU A 149 -10.17 9.60 -24.34
C LEU A 149 -8.87 9.31 -23.59
N THR A 150 -8.60 10.14 -22.59
CA THR A 150 -7.50 9.93 -21.64
C THR A 150 -8.10 9.55 -20.30
N ILE A 151 -7.73 8.38 -19.79
CA ILE A 151 -8.18 7.90 -18.47
C ILE A 151 -7.11 8.26 -17.44
N SER A 152 -7.54 8.72 -16.28
CA SER A 152 -6.65 9.02 -15.15
C SER A 152 -7.13 8.34 -13.88
N ALA A 153 -6.18 7.91 -13.05
CA ALA A 153 -6.42 7.46 -11.67
C ALA A 153 -5.81 8.48 -10.71
N GLN A 154 -6.66 9.16 -9.93
CA GLN A 154 -6.28 10.19 -8.98
C GLN A 154 -6.50 9.68 -7.55
N LEU A 155 -5.50 9.88 -6.69
CA LEU A 155 -5.63 9.61 -5.27
C LEU A 155 -6.28 10.81 -4.57
N PHE A 156 -7.21 10.51 -3.68
CA PHE A 156 -7.81 11.45 -2.76
C PHE A 156 -7.50 11.02 -1.32
N SER A 157 -7.44 11.98 -0.40
CA SER A 157 -7.23 11.71 1.01
C SER A 157 -8.17 12.48 1.91
N SER A 158 -8.37 11.94 3.12
CA SER A 158 -9.10 12.57 4.20
C SER A 158 -8.38 12.29 5.53
N THR A 159 -8.44 13.22 6.48
CA THR A 159 -7.92 13.01 7.83
C THR A 159 -9.04 12.50 8.73
N THR A 160 -8.79 11.45 9.51
CA THR A 160 -9.76 11.07 10.56
C THR A 160 -9.92 12.18 11.60
N PRO A 161 -11.14 12.42 12.12
CA PRO A 161 -12.35 11.61 11.97
C PRO A 161 -13.22 11.94 10.75
N ASP A 162 -12.75 12.79 9.84
CA ASP A 162 -13.53 13.25 8.69
C ASP A 162 -13.74 12.15 7.63
N ASN A 163 -14.73 12.38 6.79
CA ASN A 163 -15.07 11.49 5.67
C ASN A 163 -15.22 12.26 4.35
N SER A 164 -14.62 13.46 4.32
CA SER A 164 -14.56 14.37 3.18
C SER A 164 -13.16 14.29 2.57
N PHE A 165 -13.09 13.92 1.30
CA PHE A 165 -11.86 13.59 0.60
C PHE A 165 -11.51 14.67 -0.40
N THR A 166 -10.25 15.12 -0.40
CA THR A 166 -9.70 16.06 -1.37
C THR A 166 -8.60 15.41 -2.19
N GLU A 167 -8.36 15.90 -3.40
CA GLU A 167 -7.27 15.42 -4.24
C GLU A 167 -5.92 15.53 -3.52
N VAL A 168 -5.10 14.50 -3.65
CA VAL A 168 -3.70 14.53 -3.23
C VAL A 168 -2.87 15.07 -4.41
N PRO A 169 -2.28 16.28 -4.31
CA PRO A 169 -1.56 16.88 -5.42
C PRO A 169 -0.38 16.00 -5.90
N GLY A 170 -0.26 15.84 -7.22
CA GLY A 170 0.79 15.02 -7.84
C GLY A 170 0.57 13.51 -7.77
N ALA A 171 -0.40 13.02 -6.98
CA ALA A 171 -0.73 11.61 -6.86
C ALA A 171 -1.75 11.16 -7.93
N THR A 172 -1.42 11.40 -9.20
CA THR A 172 -2.23 10.97 -10.35
C THR A 172 -1.43 10.07 -11.27
N VAL A 173 -2.13 9.15 -11.93
CA VAL A 173 -1.60 8.35 -13.05
C VAL A 173 -2.45 8.62 -14.27
N THR A 174 -1.85 9.20 -15.31
CA THR A 174 -2.45 9.27 -16.63
C THR A 174 -2.17 7.96 -17.35
N LEU A 175 -3.22 7.26 -17.80
CA LEU A 175 -3.07 5.98 -18.47
C LEU A 175 -2.77 6.16 -19.96
N ALA A 176 -1.92 5.29 -20.49
CA ALA A 176 -1.54 5.24 -21.89
C ALA A 176 -1.63 3.80 -22.46
N PRO A 177 -1.90 3.64 -23.77
CA PRO A 177 -2.26 4.69 -24.71
C PRO A 177 -3.64 5.29 -24.39
N GLY A 178 -3.89 6.52 -24.86
CA GLY A 178 -5.25 7.06 -24.87
C GLY A 178 -6.14 6.23 -25.78
N LEU A 179 -7.42 6.09 -25.42
CA LEU A 179 -8.40 5.33 -26.21
C LEU A 179 -8.87 6.20 -27.37
N THR A 180 -8.66 5.75 -28.62
CA THR A 180 -9.00 6.51 -29.83
C THR A 180 -9.49 5.59 -30.94
N GLY A 181 -10.19 6.15 -31.93
CA GLY A 181 -10.69 5.39 -33.08
C GLY A 181 -11.84 4.48 -32.70
N ILE A 182 -11.85 3.24 -33.19
CA ILE A 182 -12.89 2.25 -32.84
C ILE A 182 -12.39 1.46 -31.63
N ILE A 183 -13.06 1.65 -30.50
CA ILE A 183 -12.79 0.91 -29.27
C ILE A 183 -13.52 -0.43 -29.33
N SER A 184 -12.76 -1.49 -29.09
CA SER A 184 -13.23 -2.86 -28.94
C SER A 184 -13.32 -3.25 -27.47
N ILE A 185 -14.03 -4.33 -27.17
CA ILE A 185 -14.00 -4.94 -25.83
C ILE A 185 -12.59 -5.47 -25.58
N GLY A 186 -12.05 -5.17 -24.39
CA GLY A 186 -10.73 -5.63 -23.98
C GLY A 186 -9.58 -4.72 -24.43
N ASP A 187 -9.85 -3.58 -25.04
CA ASP A 187 -8.83 -2.54 -25.26
C ASP A 187 -8.33 -2.03 -23.90
N ILE A 188 -7.02 -1.78 -23.81
CA ILE A 188 -6.35 -1.55 -22.54
C ILE A 188 -5.63 -0.20 -22.51
N SER A 189 -5.57 0.39 -21.32
CA SER A 189 -4.75 1.54 -21.01
C SER A 189 -4.15 1.37 -19.63
N SER A 190 -2.88 1.71 -19.45
CA SER A 190 -2.19 1.53 -18.16
C SER A 190 -1.11 2.58 -17.94
N GLY A 191 -0.67 2.71 -16.70
CA GLY A 191 0.38 3.67 -16.37
C GLY A 191 0.91 3.49 -14.96
N ILE A 192 2.05 4.12 -14.69
CA ILE A 192 2.62 4.23 -13.36
C ILE A 192 3.22 5.62 -13.19
N THR A 193 2.93 6.23 -12.05
CA THR A 193 3.59 7.43 -11.55
C THR A 193 4.48 7.00 -10.39
N SER A 194 5.79 7.06 -10.59
CA SER A 194 6.80 6.70 -9.59
C SER A 194 7.58 7.91 -9.10
N GLY A 195 8.37 7.75 -8.05
CA GLY A 195 9.19 8.83 -7.50
C GLY A 195 8.37 9.86 -6.72
N LEU A 196 7.18 9.47 -6.27
CA LEU A 196 6.38 10.29 -5.37
C LEU A 196 7.07 10.36 -4.00
N SER A 197 6.84 11.46 -3.30
CA SER A 197 7.32 11.68 -1.94
C SER A 197 6.22 12.36 -1.14
N ILE A 198 5.09 11.67 -1.01
CA ILE A 198 3.88 12.22 -0.40
C ILE A 198 3.70 11.60 1.00
N PRO A 199 3.86 12.38 2.08
CA PRO A 199 3.70 11.86 3.42
C PRO A 199 2.24 11.52 3.71
N VAL A 200 2.03 10.42 4.43
CA VAL A 200 0.75 10.05 5.03
C VAL A 200 0.96 9.71 6.49
N THR A 201 0.02 10.11 7.33
CA THR A 201 0.03 9.81 8.76
C THR A 201 -0.95 8.69 9.09
N THR A 202 -0.73 8.05 10.22
CA THR A 202 -1.66 7.09 10.82
C THR A 202 -3.06 7.68 10.90
N GLY A 203 -4.07 6.93 10.45
CA GLY A 203 -5.45 7.39 10.37
C GLY A 203 -5.82 8.15 9.08
N THR A 204 -4.84 8.58 8.27
CA THR A 204 -5.14 9.11 6.93
C THR A 204 -5.95 8.10 6.15
N ARG A 205 -7.05 8.54 5.54
CA ARG A 205 -7.88 7.69 4.68
C ARG A 205 -7.57 7.98 3.23
N LEU A 206 -7.47 6.94 2.41
CA LEU A 206 -7.07 7.02 1.01
C LEU A 206 -8.14 6.43 0.12
N LEU A 207 -8.58 7.19 -0.87
CA LEU A 207 -9.61 6.83 -1.83
C LEU A 207 -9.03 6.98 -3.24
N LEU A 208 -9.32 6.01 -4.11
CA LEU A 208 -8.87 6.08 -5.50
C LEU A 208 -10.05 6.33 -6.43
N VAL A 209 -9.88 7.29 -7.33
CA VAL A 209 -10.91 7.74 -8.27
C VAL A 209 -10.38 7.66 -9.69
N PHE A 210 -11.09 6.96 -10.55
CA PHE A 210 -10.87 6.96 -11.99
C PHE A 210 -11.77 7.99 -12.66
N SER A 211 -11.22 8.72 -13.62
CA SER A 211 -11.92 9.72 -14.43
C SER A 211 -11.43 9.66 -15.88
N ALA A 212 -12.17 10.31 -16.78
CA ALA A 212 -11.79 10.44 -18.18
C ALA A 212 -11.90 11.89 -18.64
N THR A 213 -11.02 12.31 -19.54
CA THR A 213 -11.13 13.53 -20.33
C THR A 213 -11.13 13.18 -21.81
N ALA A 214 -11.66 14.07 -22.65
CA ALA A 214 -11.71 13.90 -24.08
C ALA A 214 -11.03 15.06 -24.80
N SER A 215 -10.42 14.78 -25.93
CA SER A 215 -9.99 15.79 -26.90
C SER A 215 -10.35 15.34 -28.32
N GLY A 216 -10.44 16.28 -29.26
CA GLY A 216 -10.83 16.01 -30.64
C GLY A 216 -12.29 16.36 -30.94
N ALA A 217 -12.96 15.56 -31.77
CA ALA A 217 -14.26 15.87 -32.35
C ALA A 217 -15.46 15.55 -31.43
N SER A 218 -15.55 14.31 -30.96
CA SER A 218 -16.52 13.88 -29.94
C SER A 218 -15.96 14.11 -28.53
N LEU A 219 -16.50 15.11 -27.85
CA LEU A 219 -16.06 15.51 -26.50
C LEU A 219 -16.96 15.00 -25.38
N ILE A 220 -18.18 14.56 -25.69
CA ILE A 220 -19.12 13.97 -24.73
C ILE A 220 -19.17 12.47 -24.98
N ASN A 221 -18.62 11.69 -24.07
CA ASN A 221 -18.46 10.25 -24.25
C ASN A 221 -18.80 9.52 -22.95
N THR A 222 -19.15 8.24 -23.07
CA THR A 222 -19.32 7.32 -21.95
C THR A 222 -18.47 6.09 -22.23
N ILE A 223 -17.53 5.77 -21.33
CA ILE A 223 -16.70 4.58 -21.43
C ILE A 223 -16.91 3.70 -20.20
N ALA A 224 -17.07 2.40 -20.44
CA ALA A 224 -17.22 1.39 -19.40
C ALA A 224 -16.08 0.39 -19.46
N GLY A 225 -15.58 -0.03 -18.29
CA GLY A 225 -14.48 -0.98 -18.22
C GLY A 225 -14.12 -1.43 -16.81
N TYR A 226 -13.25 -2.42 -16.70
CA TYR A 226 -12.67 -2.81 -15.42
C TYR A 226 -11.47 -1.92 -15.11
N ALA A 227 -11.43 -1.40 -13.88
CA ALA A 227 -10.34 -0.58 -13.36
C ALA A 227 -9.64 -1.28 -12.19
N SER A 228 -8.32 -1.18 -12.14
CA SER A 228 -7.50 -1.60 -10.99
C SER A 228 -6.28 -0.71 -10.83
N ALA A 229 -5.72 -0.68 -9.63
CA ALA A 229 -4.56 0.13 -9.31
C ALA A 229 -3.81 -0.41 -8.09
N GLY A 230 -2.59 0.09 -7.90
CA GLY A 230 -1.76 -0.19 -6.74
C GLY A 230 -1.11 1.09 -6.23
N LEU A 231 -1.03 1.22 -4.91
CA LEU A 231 -0.36 2.33 -4.23
C LEU A 231 0.76 1.77 -3.34
N SER A 232 1.99 2.24 -3.53
CA SER A 232 3.14 1.84 -2.70
C SER A 232 3.38 2.84 -1.58
N ILE A 233 3.56 2.36 -0.35
CA ILE A 233 3.89 3.16 0.84
C ILE A 233 5.11 2.56 1.54
N SER A 234 6.20 3.31 1.65
CA SER A 234 7.39 2.93 2.44
C SER A 234 7.35 3.53 3.83
#